data_AF-A0A8H4XQV2-F1
#
_entry.id   AF-A0A8H4XQV2-F1
#
_cell.length_a   1.000
_cell.length_b   1.000
_cell.length_c   1.000
_cell.angle_alpha   90.00
_cell.angle_beta   90.00
_cell.angle_gamma   90.00
#
_symmetry.space_group_name_H-M   'P 1'
#
loop_
_entity.id
_entity.type
_entity.pdbx_description
1 polymer ?
#
loop_
_entity_poly.entity_id
_entity_poly.type
_entity_poly.pdbx_seq_one_letter_code
_entity_poly.pdbx_strand_id
1 'polypeptide(L)'
;MPPLPGFSDNNFQTRTDLIKATVALLKPLTRHFSLGEARIRIPTGTGAHFDETAAQFEGFARPLWAVGALLQGFDTIKSPELATEVDELVQPWLRGLVAGTDPENPEYWGAVQNMDQRMVEAEIVSFALLAAPEKIYEPLSDSQKKNVTAWLRSMNGKTMPPNNWRWFRVFSNLALVKVCGVPYKEVQDEMKMDLDLLDTFFLRDGWSADGPWQTVEQAEREKTQAQETGRRDAVGTGRQADYYSGSFAIQFSQLLYSKFAYDIDRPRCEVYRQRAREFGARIWRYFDSEGMSNRHLHSL
;
A
#
# COMPACT_ATOMS: atom_id res chain seq x y z
N MET A 1 13.80 -21.19 6.32
CA MET A 1 13.68 -20.26 7.47
C MET A 1 13.25 -21.07 8.69
N PRO A 2 13.79 -20.82 9.89
CA PRO A 2 13.30 -21.48 11.10
C PRO A 2 11.83 -21.09 11.37
N PRO A 3 11.04 -21.95 12.03
CA PRO A 3 9.70 -21.60 12.48
C PRO A 3 9.71 -20.34 13.35
N LEU A 4 8.72 -19.48 13.19
CA LEU A 4 8.55 -18.25 13.98
C LEU A 4 7.49 -18.49 15.05
N PRO A 5 7.84 -18.55 16.36
CA PRO A 5 6.87 -18.73 17.43
C PRO A 5 5.81 -17.62 17.43
N GLY A 6 4.55 -18.00 17.62
CA GLY A 6 3.38 -17.13 17.53
C GLY A 6 2.82 -16.98 16.10
N PHE A 7 3.56 -17.40 15.07
CA PHE A 7 3.13 -17.36 13.67
C PHE A 7 3.09 -18.77 13.03
N SER A 8 4.22 -19.50 13.04
CA SER A 8 4.32 -20.83 12.40
C SER A 8 3.56 -21.93 13.14
N ASP A 9 3.34 -21.76 14.43
CA ASP A 9 2.59 -22.62 15.34
C ASP A 9 1.16 -22.11 15.60
N ASN A 10 0.70 -21.14 14.80
CA ASN A 10 -0.59 -20.47 14.97
C ASN A 10 -1.69 -21.15 14.13
N ASN A 11 -2.85 -21.38 14.75
CA ASN A 11 -3.99 -22.06 14.09
C ASN A 11 -4.84 -21.14 13.22
N PHE A 12 -4.69 -19.81 13.33
CA PHE A 12 -5.43 -18.80 12.56
C PHE A 12 -6.97 -18.95 12.60
N GLN A 13 -7.54 -19.39 13.72
CA GLN A 13 -8.98 -19.64 13.84
C GLN A 13 -9.76 -18.42 14.34
N THR A 14 -9.11 -17.59 15.15
CA THR A 14 -9.75 -16.45 15.82
C THR A 14 -9.07 -15.13 15.48
N ARG A 15 -9.76 -14.02 15.76
CA ARG A 15 -9.15 -12.69 15.68
C ARG A 15 -7.93 -12.55 16.61
N THR A 16 -7.98 -13.15 17.80
CA THR A 16 -6.85 -13.17 18.74
C THR A 16 -5.64 -13.90 18.15
N ASP A 17 -5.87 -14.99 17.43
CA ASP A 17 -4.82 -15.73 16.73
C ASP A 17 -4.14 -14.88 15.66
N LEU A 18 -4.93 -14.14 14.87
CA LEU A 18 -4.40 -13.19 13.89
C LEU A 18 -3.57 -12.09 14.54
N ILE A 19 -4.03 -11.49 15.64
CA ILE A 19 -3.26 -10.46 16.36
C ILE A 19 -1.92 -11.02 16.85
N LYS A 20 -1.92 -12.21 17.46
CA LYS A 20 -0.69 -12.86 17.94
C LYS A 20 0.29 -13.14 16.80
N ALA A 21 -0.20 -13.61 15.66
CA ALA A 21 0.61 -13.81 14.46
C ALA A 21 1.20 -12.49 13.94
N THR A 22 0.40 -11.41 13.93
CA THR A 22 0.88 -10.08 13.54
C THR A 22 1.95 -9.56 14.50
N VAL A 23 1.73 -9.69 15.81
CA VAL A 23 2.72 -9.33 16.84
C VAL A 23 4.03 -10.11 16.61
N ALA A 24 3.95 -11.41 16.36
CA ALA A 24 5.12 -12.25 16.08
C ALA A 24 5.91 -11.80 14.83
N LEU A 25 5.24 -11.30 13.79
CA LEU A 25 5.91 -10.78 12.59
C LEU A 25 6.56 -9.40 12.81
N LEU A 26 5.96 -8.53 13.63
CA LEU A 26 6.44 -7.18 13.88
C LEU A 26 7.60 -7.15 14.89
N LYS A 27 7.54 -8.00 15.92
CA LYS A 27 8.49 -7.99 17.04
C LYS A 27 9.97 -8.07 16.62
N PRO A 28 10.39 -8.91 15.64
CA PRO A 28 11.78 -8.97 15.18
C PRO A 28 12.28 -7.68 14.53
N LEU A 29 11.40 -6.79 14.07
CA LEU A 29 11.79 -5.53 13.43
C LEU A 29 12.24 -4.47 14.43
N THR A 30 11.83 -4.59 15.70
CA THR A 30 12.10 -3.59 16.75
C THR A 30 13.59 -3.34 16.97
N ARG A 31 14.45 -4.35 16.74
CA ARG A 31 15.92 -4.24 16.83
C ARG A 31 16.60 -3.59 15.62
N HIS A 32 15.83 -3.30 14.57
CA HIS A 32 16.33 -2.79 13.28
C HIS A 32 15.95 -1.33 13.01
N PHE A 33 15.26 -0.68 13.96
CA PHE A 33 14.96 0.74 13.88
C PHE A 33 16.24 1.58 13.95
N SER A 34 16.23 2.69 13.22
CA SER A 34 17.16 3.80 13.38
C SER A 34 16.94 4.52 14.72
N LEU A 35 17.82 5.47 15.06
CA LEU A 35 17.81 6.14 16.36
C LEU A 35 16.54 6.98 16.58
N GLY A 36 16.08 7.67 15.54
CA GLY A 36 14.82 8.42 15.51
C GLY A 36 13.61 7.55 15.10
N GLU A 37 13.81 6.25 14.95
CA GLU A 37 12.80 5.24 14.60
C GLU A 37 12.06 5.48 13.28
N ALA A 38 12.51 6.43 12.45
CA ALA A 38 11.88 6.72 11.17
C ALA A 38 12.26 5.71 10.07
N ARG A 39 13.25 4.85 10.31
CA ARG A 39 13.82 3.96 9.30
C ARG A 39 14.03 2.57 9.89
N ILE A 40 13.84 1.53 9.09
CA ILE A 40 14.17 0.16 9.49
C ILE A 40 15.19 -0.40 8.50
N ARG A 41 16.37 -0.75 9.02
CA ARG A 41 17.44 -1.34 8.22
C ARG A 41 17.56 -2.83 8.52
N ILE A 42 17.08 -3.66 7.59
CA ILE A 42 17.28 -5.11 7.65
C ILE A 42 18.64 -5.43 6.99
N PRO A 43 19.64 -5.95 7.73
CA PRO A 43 20.96 -6.23 7.18
C PRO A 43 20.92 -7.49 6.32
N THR A 44 20.53 -7.33 5.05
CA THR A 44 20.72 -8.32 3.99
C THR A 44 21.11 -7.57 2.72
N GLY A 45 22.16 -8.00 2.02
CA GLY A 45 22.64 -7.35 0.80
C GLY A 45 21.57 -7.35 -0.28
N THR A 46 20.99 -6.19 -0.57
CA THR A 46 20.02 -6.01 -1.65
C THR A 46 20.76 -5.56 -2.91
N GLY A 47 20.67 -6.36 -3.98
CA GLY A 47 21.25 -6.08 -5.29
C GLY A 47 20.44 -5.09 -6.14
N ALA A 48 19.81 -4.09 -5.52
CA ALA A 48 19.01 -3.09 -6.20
C ALA A 48 19.67 -1.70 -6.11
N HIS A 49 19.77 -1.00 -7.25
CA HIS A 49 20.33 0.35 -7.35
C HIS A 49 19.33 1.42 -6.87
N PHE A 50 19.05 1.51 -5.57
CA PHE A 50 18.20 2.56 -5.00
C PHE A 50 18.92 3.39 -3.92
N ASP A 51 18.40 4.60 -3.68
CA ASP A 51 18.77 5.47 -2.55
C ASP A 51 18.59 4.71 -1.23
N GLU A 52 19.66 4.63 -0.42
CA GLU A 52 19.65 3.91 0.86
C GLU A 52 18.57 4.45 1.81
N THR A 53 18.25 5.74 1.72
CA THR A 53 17.16 6.34 2.51
C THR A 53 15.80 5.77 2.12
N ALA A 54 15.53 5.65 0.81
CA ALA A 54 14.28 5.07 0.31
C ALA A 54 14.16 3.58 0.68
N ALA A 55 15.25 2.82 0.61
CA ALA A 55 15.26 1.40 1.00
C ALA A 55 15.00 1.20 2.51
N GLN A 56 15.56 2.05 3.38
CA GLN A 56 15.30 1.95 4.81
C GLN A 56 13.90 2.49 5.19
N PHE A 57 13.38 3.46 4.43
CA PHE A 57 11.99 3.89 4.55
C PHE A 57 11.01 2.78 4.13
N GLU A 58 11.29 2.05 3.05
CA GLU A 58 10.52 0.86 2.66
C GLU A 58 10.41 -0.15 3.82
N GLY A 59 11.53 -0.42 4.49
CA GLY A 59 11.56 -1.28 5.68
C GLY A 59 10.66 -0.77 6.81
N PHE A 60 10.58 0.55 7.01
CA PHE A 60 9.71 1.19 8.01
C PHE A 60 8.23 1.16 7.60
N ALA A 61 7.93 1.50 6.35
CA ALA A 61 6.58 1.76 5.87
C ALA A 61 5.78 0.48 5.65
N ARG A 62 6.38 -0.58 5.10
CA ARG A 62 5.63 -1.82 4.78
C ARG A 62 4.94 -2.46 6.00
N PRO A 63 5.56 -2.52 7.19
CA PRO A 63 4.88 -2.93 8.42
C PRO A 63 3.65 -2.10 8.80
N LEU A 64 3.48 -0.87 8.28
CA LEU A 64 2.33 -0.02 8.59
C LEU A 64 0.98 -0.61 8.11
N TRP A 65 0.98 -1.54 7.14
CA TRP A 65 -0.22 -2.33 6.83
C TRP A 65 -0.72 -3.11 8.06
N ALA A 66 0.21 -3.73 8.79
CA ALA A 66 -0.10 -4.48 10.00
C ALA A 66 -0.36 -3.56 11.19
N VAL A 67 0.47 -2.52 11.37
CA VAL A 67 0.30 -1.55 12.47
C VAL A 67 -1.03 -0.81 12.37
N GLY A 68 -1.39 -0.30 11.20
CA GLY A 68 -2.67 0.37 10.98
C GLY A 68 -3.87 -0.55 11.23
N ALA A 69 -3.80 -1.82 10.83
CA ALA A 69 -4.85 -2.81 11.08
C ALA A 69 -4.97 -3.19 12.57
N LEU A 70 -3.85 -3.29 13.29
CA LEU A 70 -3.83 -3.52 14.73
C LEU A 70 -4.46 -2.35 15.49
N LEU A 71 -4.07 -1.12 15.15
CA LEU A 71 -4.59 0.10 15.77
C LEU A 71 -6.09 0.29 15.50
N GLN A 72 -6.55 0.06 14.27
CA GLN A 72 -7.98 0.16 13.92
C GLN A 72 -8.85 -0.78 14.76
N GLY A 73 -8.34 -1.95 15.10
CA GLY A 73 -9.06 -2.94 15.88
C GLY A 73 -8.61 -3.02 17.34
N PHE A 74 -7.86 -2.03 17.83
CA PHE A 74 -7.22 -2.06 19.14
C PHE A 74 -8.25 -2.21 20.27
N ASP A 75 -9.32 -1.42 20.23
CA ASP A 75 -10.36 -1.40 21.26
C ASP A 75 -11.19 -2.70 21.31
N THR A 76 -11.00 -3.62 20.36
CA THR A 76 -11.65 -4.95 20.36
C THR A 76 -10.77 -6.07 20.95
N ILE A 77 -9.55 -5.75 21.41
CA ILE A 77 -8.67 -6.69 22.10
C ILE A 77 -9.19 -6.93 23.52
N LYS A 78 -9.53 -8.19 23.84
CA LYS A 78 -10.15 -8.55 25.13
C LYS A 78 -9.15 -8.84 26.25
N SER A 79 -7.94 -9.28 25.91
CA SER A 79 -6.88 -9.56 26.91
C SER A 79 -6.13 -8.26 27.19
N PRO A 80 -6.12 -7.78 28.44
CA PRO A 80 -5.36 -6.60 28.83
C PRO A 80 -3.86 -6.75 28.51
N GLU A 81 -3.31 -7.94 28.72
CA GLU A 81 -1.90 -8.25 28.47
C GLU A 81 -1.55 -8.11 26.98
N LEU A 82 -2.42 -8.64 26.10
CA LEU A 82 -2.24 -8.52 24.66
C LEU A 82 -2.45 -7.07 24.18
N ALA A 83 -3.39 -6.34 24.79
CA ALA A 83 -3.60 -4.94 24.47
C ALA A 83 -2.36 -4.10 24.83
N THR A 84 -1.78 -4.31 26.01
CA THR A 84 -0.52 -3.66 26.41
C THR A 84 0.63 -4.06 25.48
N GLU A 85 0.79 -5.34 25.14
CA GLU A 85 1.85 -5.77 24.22
C GLU A 85 1.71 -5.11 22.84
N VAL A 86 0.49 -5.02 22.31
CA VAL A 86 0.24 -4.33 21.03
C VAL A 86 0.53 -2.83 21.15
N ASP A 87 0.06 -2.18 22.21
CA ASP A 87 0.26 -0.74 22.41
C ASP A 87 1.74 -0.36 22.48
N GLU A 88 2.53 -1.11 23.25
CA GLU A 88 3.97 -0.91 23.37
C GLU A 88 4.70 -1.20 22.04
N LEU A 89 4.31 -2.28 21.36
CA LEU A 89 4.95 -2.70 20.12
C LEU A 89 4.83 -1.68 19.00
N VAL A 90 3.68 -0.99 18.89
CA VAL A 90 3.44 -0.05 17.79
C VAL A 90 4.08 1.33 18.00
N GLN A 91 4.50 1.68 19.22
CA GLN A 91 5.01 3.02 19.53
C GLN A 91 6.17 3.50 18.64
N PRO A 92 7.18 2.67 18.28
CA PRO A 92 8.25 3.09 17.39
C PRO A 92 7.76 3.56 16.02
N TRP A 93 6.68 2.97 15.49
CA TRP A 93 6.08 3.42 14.23
C TRP A 93 5.39 4.79 14.36
N LEU A 94 4.76 5.06 15.50
CA LEU A 94 4.14 6.37 15.75
C LEU A 94 5.19 7.47 15.86
N ARG A 95 6.28 7.23 16.59
CA ARG A 95 7.41 8.16 16.71
C ARG A 95 8.17 8.31 15.39
N GLY A 96 8.38 7.20 14.67
CA GLY A 96 9.04 7.19 13.38
C GLY A 96 8.28 7.95 12.29
N LEU A 97 6.93 7.94 12.32
CA LEU A 97 6.12 8.76 11.41
C LEU A 97 6.39 10.26 11.61
N VAL A 98 6.50 10.70 12.86
CA VAL A 98 6.82 12.09 13.20
C VAL A 98 8.22 12.44 12.72
N ALA A 99 9.23 11.65 13.08
CA ALA A 99 10.61 11.90 12.70
C ALA A 99 10.82 11.84 11.18
N GLY A 100 10.15 10.90 10.51
CA GLY A 100 10.30 10.69 9.07
C GLY A 100 9.61 11.72 8.18
N THR A 101 8.60 12.42 8.70
CA THR A 101 7.90 13.49 7.96
C THR A 101 8.43 14.89 8.26
N ASP A 102 9.30 15.04 9.25
CA ASP A 102 9.90 16.31 9.65
C ASP A 102 11.14 16.65 8.82
N PRO A 103 11.12 17.71 7.98
CA PRO A 103 12.25 18.08 7.13
C PRO A 103 13.51 18.52 7.89
N GLU A 104 13.38 18.91 9.15
CA GLU A 104 14.51 19.31 10.00
C GLU A 104 15.12 18.11 10.76
N ASN A 105 14.46 16.95 10.72
CA ASN A 105 14.96 15.75 11.38
C ASN A 105 16.04 15.07 10.52
N PRO A 106 17.16 14.62 11.11
CA PRO A 106 18.20 13.88 10.37
C PRO A 106 17.69 12.62 9.65
N GLU A 107 16.58 12.05 10.13
CA GLU A 107 15.98 10.85 9.56
C GLU A 107 14.81 11.12 8.60
N TYR A 108 14.58 12.39 8.22
CA TYR A 108 13.59 12.79 7.22
C TYR A 108 13.63 11.86 6.01
N TRP A 109 12.47 11.41 5.55
CA TRP A 109 12.40 10.52 4.40
C TRP A 109 12.76 11.21 3.09
N GLY A 110 12.65 12.53 3.03
CA GLY A 110 12.73 13.29 1.78
C GLY A 110 11.33 13.54 1.20
N ALA A 111 11.19 14.63 0.46
CA ALA A 111 9.99 14.91 -0.32
C ALA A 111 9.88 13.95 -1.50
N VAL A 112 8.65 13.56 -1.86
CA VAL A 112 8.39 12.66 -2.98
C VAL A 112 8.80 13.32 -4.31
N GLN A 113 9.57 12.60 -5.13
CA GLN A 113 10.02 13.06 -6.46
C GLN A 113 9.28 12.36 -7.61
N ASN A 114 9.57 12.74 -8.86
CA ASN A 114 8.99 12.08 -10.04
C ASN A 114 9.50 10.63 -10.14
N MET A 115 8.60 9.68 -10.39
CA MET A 115 8.94 8.25 -10.49
C MET A 115 9.76 7.74 -9.28
N ASP A 116 9.37 8.16 -8.08
CA ASP A 116 10.09 7.88 -6.83
C ASP A 116 9.48 6.67 -6.11
N GLN A 117 10.34 5.79 -5.59
CA GLN A 117 9.91 4.64 -4.78
C GLN A 117 8.99 5.09 -3.66
N ARG A 118 9.29 6.22 -2.98
CA ARG A 118 8.51 6.78 -1.85
C ARG A 118 7.01 6.94 -2.14
N MET A 119 6.63 7.04 -3.41
CA MET A 119 5.22 7.03 -3.83
C MET A 119 4.52 5.74 -3.40
N VAL A 120 5.16 4.59 -3.57
CA VAL A 120 4.63 3.27 -3.17
C VAL A 120 4.36 3.27 -1.67
N GLU A 121 5.34 3.67 -0.86
CA GLU A 121 5.20 3.67 0.59
C GLU A 121 4.19 4.71 1.10
N ALA A 122 3.94 5.79 0.34
CA ALA A 122 2.94 6.79 0.70
C ALA A 122 1.51 6.21 0.73
N GLU A 123 1.20 5.19 -0.08
CA GLU A 123 -0.08 4.45 0.04
C GLU A 123 -0.22 3.82 1.42
N ILE A 124 0.86 3.23 1.91
CA ILE A 124 0.88 2.45 3.15
C ILE A 124 0.77 3.38 4.37
N VAL A 125 1.47 4.52 4.33
CA VAL A 125 1.31 5.58 5.33
C VAL A 125 -0.13 6.10 5.32
N SER A 126 -0.70 6.31 4.13
CA SER A 126 -2.08 6.77 3.97
C SER A 126 -3.11 5.79 4.51
N PHE A 127 -2.91 4.49 4.27
CA PHE A 127 -3.74 3.44 4.86
C PHE A 127 -3.71 3.50 6.38
N ALA A 128 -2.52 3.59 7.00
CA ALA A 128 -2.43 3.62 8.46
C ALA A 128 -3.17 4.82 9.05
N LEU A 129 -2.98 6.01 8.44
CA LEU A 129 -3.69 7.24 8.83
C LEU A 129 -5.21 7.11 8.67
N LEU A 130 -5.69 6.53 7.57
CA LEU A 130 -7.12 6.28 7.34
C LEU A 130 -7.70 5.21 8.28
N ALA A 131 -6.89 4.25 8.69
CA ALA A 131 -7.33 3.10 9.47
C ALA A 131 -7.57 3.45 10.95
N ALA A 132 -6.72 4.30 11.54
CA ALA A 132 -6.77 4.67 12.96
C ALA A 132 -6.36 6.15 13.19
N PRO A 133 -7.07 7.13 12.61
CA PRO A 133 -6.73 8.55 12.73
C PRO A 133 -6.64 9.02 14.19
N GLU A 134 -7.51 8.52 15.07
CA GLU A 134 -7.58 8.85 16.49
C GLU A 134 -6.36 8.37 17.30
N LYS A 135 -5.65 7.35 16.81
CA LYS A 135 -4.43 6.83 17.45
C LYS A 135 -3.16 7.40 16.82
N ILE A 136 -3.20 7.73 15.52
CA ILE A 136 -1.99 8.11 14.76
C ILE A 136 -1.90 9.62 14.54
N TYR A 137 -2.95 10.25 14.02
CA TYR A 137 -2.89 11.64 13.54
C TYR A 137 -3.45 12.65 14.53
N GLU A 138 -4.59 12.35 15.18
CA GLU A 138 -5.23 13.27 16.12
C GLU A 138 -4.34 13.67 17.31
N PRO A 139 -3.55 12.76 17.93
CA PRO A 139 -2.67 13.10 19.04
C PRO A 139 -1.45 13.98 18.66
N LEU A 140 -1.18 14.13 17.36
CA LEU A 140 -0.04 14.92 16.89
C LEU A 140 -0.22 16.41 17.18
N SER A 141 0.90 17.10 17.44
CA SER A 141 0.93 18.56 17.52
C SER A 141 0.62 19.21 16.16
N ASP A 142 0.27 20.49 16.15
CA ASP A 142 -0.01 21.22 14.91
C ASP A 142 1.18 21.23 13.93
N SER A 143 2.41 21.30 14.45
CA SER A 143 3.62 21.22 13.61
C SER A 143 3.80 19.84 12.99
N GLN A 144 3.56 18.78 13.77
CA GLN A 144 3.65 17.39 13.29
C GLN A 144 2.55 17.09 12.26
N LYS A 145 1.31 17.54 12.50
CA LYS A 145 0.20 17.46 11.54
C LYS A 145 0.55 18.14 10.23
N LYS A 146 1.11 19.36 10.30
CA LYS A 146 1.56 20.10 9.12
C LYS A 146 2.64 19.34 8.34
N ASN A 147 3.60 18.72 9.03
CA ASN A 147 4.67 17.94 8.40
C ASN A 147 4.11 16.70 7.67
N VAL A 148 3.26 15.91 8.33
CA VAL A 148 2.60 14.74 7.70
C VAL A 148 1.77 15.16 6.48
N THR A 149 0.97 16.21 6.61
CA THR A 149 0.16 16.75 5.51
C THR A 149 1.03 17.24 4.35
N ALA A 150 2.11 17.96 4.63
CA ALA A 150 3.03 18.45 3.60
C ALA A 150 3.74 17.29 2.88
N TRP A 151 4.15 16.25 3.60
CA TRP A 151 4.80 15.09 3.03
C TRP A 151 3.88 14.32 2.08
N LEU A 152 2.65 14.00 2.49
CA LEU A 152 1.66 13.35 1.61
C LEU A 152 1.33 14.20 0.38
N ARG A 153 1.14 15.50 0.57
CA ARG A 153 0.84 16.45 -0.51
C ARG A 153 1.99 16.61 -1.50
N SER A 154 3.22 16.32 -1.10
CA SER A 154 4.38 16.43 -2.00
C SER A 154 4.32 15.49 -3.22
N MET A 155 3.46 14.47 -3.18
CA MET A 155 3.20 13.59 -4.32
C MET A 155 2.29 14.22 -5.40
N ASN A 156 1.48 15.23 -5.06
CA ASN A 156 0.61 15.88 -6.04
C ASN A 156 1.44 16.62 -7.10
N GLY A 157 1.03 16.53 -8.36
CA GLY A 157 1.75 17.11 -9.49
C GLY A 157 3.02 16.37 -9.92
N LYS A 158 3.37 15.24 -9.26
CA LYS A 158 4.51 14.41 -9.67
C LYS A 158 4.13 13.45 -10.79
N THR A 159 5.09 13.16 -11.66
CA THR A 159 4.93 12.12 -12.69
C THR A 159 4.96 10.74 -12.04
N MET A 160 3.98 9.91 -12.41
CA MET A 160 3.89 8.50 -12.00
C MET A 160 3.64 7.63 -13.22
N PRO A 161 3.97 6.33 -13.18
CA PRO A 161 3.63 5.40 -14.24
C PRO A 161 2.10 5.27 -14.40
N PRO A 162 1.58 5.02 -15.61
CA PRO A 162 0.16 4.80 -15.85
C PRO A 162 -0.24 3.34 -15.53
N ASN A 163 0.02 2.90 -14.30
CA ASN A 163 -0.29 1.55 -13.81
C ASN A 163 -0.88 1.62 -12.38
N ASN A 164 -0.82 0.53 -11.62
CA ASN A 164 -1.30 0.46 -10.24
C ASN A 164 -0.80 1.60 -9.33
N TRP A 165 0.32 2.26 -9.67
CA TRP A 165 0.88 3.38 -8.90
C TRP A 165 -0.10 4.54 -8.70
N ARG A 166 -1.10 4.67 -9.58
CA ARG A 166 -2.17 5.67 -9.41
C ARG A 166 -2.95 5.48 -8.11
N TRP A 167 -3.08 4.25 -7.60
CA TRP A 167 -3.69 4.00 -6.30
C TRP A 167 -2.97 4.72 -5.17
N PHE A 168 -1.63 4.81 -5.23
CA PHE A 168 -0.86 5.43 -4.17
C PHE A 168 -1.23 6.90 -3.98
N ARG A 169 -1.39 7.62 -5.11
CA ARG A 169 -1.84 9.01 -5.09
C ARG A 169 -3.29 9.18 -4.71
N VAL A 170 -4.16 8.27 -5.14
CA VAL A 170 -5.56 8.22 -4.69
C VAL A 170 -5.63 8.10 -3.17
N PHE A 171 -4.87 7.18 -2.55
CA PHE A 171 -4.89 7.01 -1.10
C PHE A 171 -4.28 8.17 -0.34
N SER A 172 -3.18 8.76 -0.82
CA SER A 172 -2.64 9.97 -0.20
C SER A 172 -3.61 11.14 -0.25
N ASN A 173 -4.30 11.33 -1.39
CA ASN A 173 -5.35 12.34 -1.50
C ASN A 173 -6.55 12.04 -0.59
N LEU A 174 -6.92 10.77 -0.45
CA LEU A 174 -7.98 10.37 0.45
C LEU A 174 -7.60 10.62 1.92
N ALA A 175 -6.38 10.28 2.35
CA ALA A 175 -5.88 10.57 3.69
C ALA A 175 -5.79 12.09 3.94
N LEU A 176 -5.32 12.87 2.96
CA LEU A 176 -5.29 14.33 3.06
C LEU A 176 -6.69 14.90 3.37
N VAL A 177 -7.71 14.41 2.69
CA VAL A 177 -9.09 14.90 2.86
C VAL A 177 -9.74 14.39 4.14
N LYS A 178 -9.63 13.08 4.40
CA LYS A 178 -10.38 12.41 5.47
C LYS A 178 -9.72 12.54 6.84
N VAL A 179 -8.41 12.77 6.87
CA VAL A 179 -7.61 12.78 8.12
C VAL A 179 -6.94 14.14 8.32
N CYS A 180 -6.28 14.67 7.29
CA CYS A 180 -5.53 15.93 7.44
C CYS A 180 -6.37 17.21 7.31
N GLY A 181 -7.67 17.10 7.02
CA GLY A 181 -8.56 18.26 6.88
C GLY A 181 -8.34 19.09 5.61
N VAL A 182 -7.66 18.54 4.60
CA VAL A 182 -7.52 19.19 3.29
C VAL A 182 -8.89 19.24 2.58
N PRO A 183 -9.33 20.40 2.07
CA PRO A 183 -10.56 20.47 1.29
C PRO A 183 -10.50 19.54 0.07
N TYR A 184 -11.53 18.71 -0.11
CA TYR A 184 -11.62 17.75 -1.23
C TYR A 184 -11.37 18.41 -2.60
N LYS A 185 -11.87 19.63 -2.79
CA LYS A 185 -11.72 20.41 -4.02
C LYS A 185 -10.25 20.66 -4.42
N GLU A 186 -9.32 20.70 -3.46
CA GLU A 186 -7.89 20.91 -3.76
C GLU A 186 -7.23 19.71 -4.44
N VAL A 187 -7.76 18.51 -4.23
CA VAL A 187 -7.18 17.24 -4.75
C VAL A 187 -8.13 16.49 -5.69
N GLN A 188 -9.35 17.02 -5.88
CA GLN A 188 -10.45 16.37 -6.60
C GLN A 188 -10.07 16.03 -8.04
N ASP A 189 -9.51 16.98 -8.79
CA ASP A 189 -9.25 16.79 -10.22
C ASP A 189 -8.19 15.72 -10.46
N GLU A 190 -7.08 15.75 -9.70
CA GLU A 190 -6.01 14.76 -9.83
C GLU A 190 -6.46 13.36 -9.39
N MET A 191 -7.18 13.27 -8.26
CA MET A 191 -7.74 12.00 -7.80
C MET A 191 -8.77 11.44 -8.79
N LYS A 192 -9.59 12.30 -9.41
CA LYS A 192 -10.53 11.87 -10.46
C LYS A 192 -9.80 11.35 -11.69
N MET A 193 -8.76 12.06 -12.16
CA MET A 193 -7.96 11.61 -13.31
C MET A 193 -7.32 10.24 -13.07
N ASP A 194 -6.82 10.01 -11.86
CA ASP A 194 -6.23 8.73 -11.48
C ASP A 194 -7.28 7.62 -11.41
N LEU A 195 -8.42 7.86 -10.76
CA LEU A 195 -9.51 6.89 -10.67
C LEU A 195 -10.09 6.54 -12.04
N ASP A 196 -10.28 7.54 -12.91
CA ASP A 196 -10.77 7.30 -14.27
C ASP A 196 -9.79 6.44 -15.08
N LEU A 197 -8.47 6.66 -14.93
CA LEU A 197 -7.44 5.81 -15.54
C LEU A 197 -7.47 4.39 -14.96
N LEU A 198 -7.50 4.26 -13.64
CA LEU A 198 -7.57 2.96 -12.93
C LEU A 198 -8.82 2.16 -13.35
N ASP A 199 -9.94 2.83 -13.59
CA ASP A 199 -11.18 2.19 -14.03
C ASP A 199 -11.05 1.54 -15.42
N THR A 200 -10.11 2.01 -16.26
CA THR A 200 -9.81 1.41 -17.57
C THR A 200 -9.05 0.08 -17.48
N PHE A 201 -8.51 -0.26 -16.30
CA PHE A 201 -7.71 -1.49 -16.13
C PHE A 201 -8.60 -2.71 -15.92
N PHE A 202 -9.90 -2.50 -15.65
CA PHE A 202 -10.85 -3.59 -15.48
C PHE A 202 -11.01 -4.38 -16.78
N LEU A 203 -10.88 -5.70 -16.67
CA LEU A 203 -11.07 -6.63 -17.78
C LEU A 203 -12.48 -7.22 -17.70
N ARG A 204 -12.62 -8.34 -16.99
CA ARG A 204 -13.88 -9.06 -16.80
C ARG A 204 -13.86 -9.88 -15.52
N ASP A 205 -15.03 -10.23 -15.02
CA ASP A 205 -15.20 -11.17 -13.91
C ASP A 205 -14.38 -10.82 -12.65
N GLY A 206 -14.32 -9.52 -12.34
CA GLY A 206 -13.52 -8.99 -11.22
C GLY A 206 -12.02 -8.84 -11.49
N TRP A 207 -11.47 -9.36 -12.59
CA TRP A 207 -10.04 -9.22 -12.91
C TRP A 207 -9.70 -7.86 -13.50
N SER A 208 -8.55 -7.34 -13.10
CA SER A 208 -7.96 -6.11 -13.64
C SER A 208 -6.52 -6.37 -14.09
N ALA A 209 -6.09 -5.65 -15.10
CA ALA A 209 -4.69 -5.54 -15.50
C ALA A 209 -3.93 -4.57 -14.59
N ASP A 210 -2.60 -4.58 -14.70
CA ASP A 210 -1.74 -3.65 -13.97
C ASP A 210 -1.79 -2.22 -14.52
N GLY A 211 -2.11 -2.08 -15.81
CA GLY A 211 -2.27 -0.82 -16.54
C GLY A 211 -3.28 -0.96 -17.67
N PRO A 212 -3.43 0.07 -18.55
CA PRO A 212 -4.36 0.02 -19.65
C PRO A 212 -4.17 -1.24 -20.51
N TRP A 213 -5.25 -1.96 -20.78
CA TRP A 213 -5.17 -3.19 -21.56
C TRP A 213 -4.83 -2.89 -23.02
N GLN A 214 -3.71 -3.43 -23.47
CA GLN A 214 -3.20 -3.20 -24.81
C GLN A 214 -3.76 -4.20 -25.82
N THR A 215 -3.93 -3.75 -27.06
CA THR A 215 -4.13 -4.64 -28.21
C THR A 215 -2.89 -5.52 -28.44
N VAL A 216 -3.06 -6.64 -29.15
CA VAL A 216 -1.96 -7.55 -29.51
C VAL A 216 -0.85 -6.79 -30.26
N GLU A 217 -1.23 -5.96 -31.23
CA GLU A 217 -0.30 -5.17 -32.03
C GLU A 217 0.49 -4.16 -31.20
N GLN A 218 -0.15 -3.50 -30.22
CA GLN A 218 0.53 -2.58 -29.30
C GLN A 218 1.57 -3.32 -28.46
N ALA A 219 1.18 -4.48 -27.89
CA ALA A 219 2.08 -5.29 -27.07
C ALA A 219 3.27 -5.85 -27.87
N GLU A 220 3.05 -6.23 -29.13
CA GLU A 220 4.11 -6.68 -30.04
C GLU A 220 5.07 -5.54 -30.39
N ARG A 221 4.57 -4.34 -30.69
CA ARG A 221 5.40 -3.15 -30.94
C ARG A 221 6.28 -2.83 -29.73
N GLU A 222 5.71 -2.81 -28.52
CA GLU A 222 6.48 -2.59 -27.29
C GLU A 222 7.53 -3.68 -27.05
N LYS A 223 7.19 -4.95 -27.32
CA LYS A 223 8.14 -6.05 -27.18
C LYS A 223 9.33 -5.90 -28.13
N THR A 224 9.08 -5.55 -29.40
CA THR A 224 10.12 -5.30 -30.39
C THR A 224 11.00 -4.12 -29.97
N GLN A 225 10.39 -3.00 -29.57
CA GLN A 225 11.13 -1.82 -29.14
C GLN A 225 11.96 -2.08 -27.86
N ALA A 226 11.45 -2.87 -26.92
CA ALA A 226 12.21 -3.27 -25.72
C ALA A 226 13.40 -4.19 -26.07
N GLN A 227 13.26 -5.05 -27.07
CA GLN A 227 14.36 -5.88 -27.58
C GLN A 227 15.42 -5.03 -28.29
N GLU A 228 15.01 -4.06 -29.09
CA GLU A 228 15.92 -3.15 -29.81
C GLU A 228 16.68 -2.21 -28.85
N THR A 229 16.00 -1.68 -27.83
CA THR A 229 16.59 -0.71 -26.89
C THR A 229 17.27 -1.36 -25.69
N GLY A 230 16.96 -2.63 -25.40
CA GLY A 230 17.37 -3.31 -24.17
C GLY A 230 16.74 -2.74 -22.90
N ARG A 231 15.81 -1.78 -23.00
CA ARG A 231 15.24 -1.00 -21.89
C ARG A 231 13.74 -1.23 -21.77
N ARG A 232 13.35 -2.39 -21.24
CA ARG A 232 11.94 -2.77 -21.07
C ARG A 232 11.15 -1.82 -20.16
N ASP A 233 11.83 -1.20 -19.20
CA ASP A 233 11.31 -0.22 -18.26
C ASP A 233 10.92 1.13 -18.91
N ALA A 234 11.45 1.44 -20.09
CA ALA A 234 11.26 2.72 -20.77
C ALA A 234 10.27 2.66 -21.94
N VAL A 235 9.73 1.48 -22.27
CA VAL A 235 9.01 1.23 -23.53
C VAL A 235 7.50 1.12 -23.35
N GLY A 236 7.00 0.59 -22.23
CA GLY A 236 5.57 0.53 -21.94
C GLY A 236 5.20 -0.51 -20.88
N THR A 237 3.92 -0.55 -20.51
CA THR A 237 3.40 -1.43 -19.44
C THR A 237 3.15 -2.86 -19.92
N GLY A 238 3.01 -3.08 -21.24
CA GLY A 238 2.62 -4.37 -21.81
C GLY A 238 1.22 -4.86 -21.40
N ARG A 239 0.86 -6.07 -21.85
CA ARG A 239 -0.32 -6.80 -21.35
C ARG A 239 0.02 -7.56 -20.07
N GLN A 240 -0.01 -6.87 -18.94
CA GLN A 240 0.22 -7.47 -17.62
C GLN A 240 -1.10 -7.61 -16.88
N ALA A 241 -1.62 -8.83 -16.86
CA ALA A 241 -2.65 -9.25 -15.92
C ALA A 241 -2.12 -10.53 -15.28
N ASP A 242 -1.75 -10.42 -14.02
CA ASP A 242 -1.20 -11.51 -13.23
C ASP A 242 -1.92 -11.60 -11.88
N TYR A 243 -1.57 -12.62 -11.11
CA TYR A 243 -2.12 -12.80 -9.78
C TYR A 243 -1.89 -11.59 -8.88
N TYR A 244 -0.73 -10.93 -8.98
CA TYR A 244 -0.39 -9.80 -8.14
C TYR A 244 -1.26 -8.57 -8.44
N SER A 245 -1.29 -8.15 -9.71
CA SER A 245 -2.11 -7.02 -10.19
C SER A 245 -3.60 -7.26 -9.94
N GLY A 246 -4.10 -8.45 -10.27
CA GLY A 246 -5.50 -8.81 -10.09
C GLY A 246 -5.93 -8.92 -8.62
N SER A 247 -5.15 -9.59 -7.76
CA SER A 247 -5.59 -9.91 -6.38
C SER A 247 -5.11 -8.92 -5.32
N PHE A 248 -3.83 -8.52 -5.37
CA PHE A 248 -3.18 -7.79 -4.27
C PHE A 248 -3.02 -6.30 -4.57
N ALA A 249 -2.75 -5.90 -5.81
CA ALA A 249 -2.56 -4.49 -6.13
C ALA A 249 -3.91 -3.80 -6.40
N ILE A 250 -4.72 -4.30 -7.33
CA ILE A 250 -5.94 -3.58 -7.74
C ILE A 250 -7.14 -3.94 -6.85
N GLN A 251 -7.40 -5.23 -6.63
CA GLN A 251 -8.61 -5.65 -5.91
C GLN A 251 -8.59 -5.24 -4.43
N PHE A 252 -7.43 -5.31 -3.78
CA PHE A 252 -7.25 -4.86 -2.41
C PHE A 252 -7.45 -3.34 -2.29
N SER A 253 -6.81 -2.56 -3.17
CA SER A 253 -6.96 -1.09 -3.20
C SER A 253 -8.41 -0.67 -3.51
N GLN A 254 -9.12 -1.36 -4.41
CA GLN A 254 -10.56 -1.12 -4.64
C GLN A 254 -11.42 -1.38 -3.39
N LEU A 255 -11.11 -2.42 -2.60
CA LEU A 255 -11.81 -2.73 -1.35
C LEU A 255 -11.53 -1.68 -0.27
N LEU A 256 -10.28 -1.26 -0.12
CA LEU A 256 -9.90 -0.19 0.81
C LEU A 256 -10.54 1.13 0.41
N TYR A 257 -10.53 1.50 -0.87
CA TYR A 257 -11.22 2.68 -1.38
C TYR A 257 -12.72 2.61 -1.06
N SER A 258 -13.35 1.47 -1.30
CA SER A 258 -14.77 1.24 -0.98
C SER A 258 -15.10 1.32 0.51
N LYS A 259 -14.11 1.16 1.38
CA LYS A 259 -14.24 1.32 2.83
C LYS A 259 -14.10 2.78 3.25
N PHE A 260 -13.09 3.47 2.73
CA PHE A 260 -12.72 4.82 3.19
C PHE A 260 -13.38 5.97 2.43
N ALA A 261 -13.83 5.74 1.19
CA ALA A 261 -14.37 6.76 0.29
C ALA A 261 -15.87 6.60 -0.01
N TYR A 262 -16.58 5.68 0.66
CA TYR A 262 -18.00 5.40 0.35
C TYR A 262 -18.90 6.63 0.45
N ASP A 263 -18.61 7.54 1.38
CA ASP A 263 -19.38 8.76 1.61
C ASP A 263 -19.14 9.85 0.56
N ILE A 264 -18.01 9.79 -0.18
CA ILE A 264 -17.64 10.79 -1.17
C ILE A 264 -17.72 10.28 -2.62
N ASP A 265 -17.66 8.97 -2.85
CA ASP A 265 -17.73 8.35 -4.18
C ASP A 265 -18.51 7.01 -4.16
N ARG A 266 -19.76 7.10 -3.70
CA ARG A 266 -20.65 5.94 -3.58
C ARG A 266 -20.80 5.13 -4.87
N PRO A 267 -21.03 5.72 -6.06
CA PRO A 267 -21.26 4.94 -7.29
C PRO A 267 -20.07 4.05 -7.65
N ARG A 268 -18.84 4.60 -7.61
CA ARG A 268 -17.62 3.83 -7.89
C ARG A 268 -17.38 2.75 -6.84
N CYS A 269 -17.62 3.06 -5.57
CA CYS A 269 -17.51 2.06 -4.49
C CYS A 269 -18.45 0.86 -4.68
N GLU A 270 -19.68 1.07 -5.16
CA GLU A 270 -20.59 -0.05 -5.45
C GLU A 270 -20.10 -0.91 -6.62
N VAL A 271 -19.53 -0.30 -7.67
CA VAL A 271 -18.88 -1.02 -8.77
C VAL A 271 -17.71 -1.85 -8.25
N TYR A 272 -16.84 -1.28 -7.43
CA TYR A 272 -15.69 -1.98 -6.84
C TYR A 272 -16.09 -3.15 -5.92
N ARG A 273 -17.13 -2.97 -5.10
CA ARG A 273 -17.70 -4.07 -4.31
C ARG A 273 -18.27 -5.18 -5.19
N GLN A 274 -18.91 -4.83 -6.30
CA GLN A 274 -19.42 -5.82 -7.24
C GLN A 274 -18.28 -6.60 -7.91
N ARG A 275 -17.24 -5.91 -8.38
CA ARG A 275 -16.01 -6.54 -8.93
C ARG A 275 -15.38 -7.49 -7.91
N ALA A 276 -15.31 -7.10 -6.64
CA ALA A 276 -14.78 -7.95 -5.57
C ALA A 276 -15.58 -9.24 -5.38
N ARG A 277 -16.92 -9.19 -5.47
CA ARG A 277 -17.77 -10.40 -5.39
C ARG A 277 -17.53 -11.33 -6.57
N GLU A 278 -17.40 -10.78 -7.77
CA GLU A 278 -17.10 -11.56 -8.98
C GLU A 278 -15.72 -12.22 -8.91
N PHE A 279 -14.71 -11.45 -8.48
CA PHE A 279 -13.36 -11.92 -8.27
C PHE A 279 -13.32 -13.06 -7.23
N GLY A 280 -13.90 -12.84 -6.05
CA GLY A 280 -13.93 -13.82 -4.97
C GLY A 280 -14.65 -15.12 -5.35
N ALA A 281 -15.70 -15.05 -6.18
CA ALA A 281 -16.40 -16.24 -6.67
C ALA A 281 -15.56 -17.11 -7.62
N ARG A 282 -14.48 -16.57 -8.20
CA ARG A 282 -13.70 -17.24 -9.25
C ARG A 282 -12.21 -17.40 -8.95
N ILE A 283 -11.65 -16.68 -7.98
CA ILE A 283 -10.22 -16.74 -7.67
C ILE A 283 -9.73 -18.16 -7.37
N TRP A 284 -10.56 -19.01 -6.76
CA TRP A 284 -10.20 -20.41 -6.49
C TRP A 284 -9.89 -21.21 -7.76
N ARG A 285 -10.45 -20.83 -8.92
CA ARG A 285 -10.16 -21.46 -10.23
C ARG A 285 -8.79 -21.08 -10.80
N TYR A 286 -8.17 -20.06 -10.23
CA TYR A 286 -6.82 -19.65 -10.61
C TYR A 286 -5.78 -20.68 -10.15
N PHE A 287 -6.09 -21.45 -9.12
CA PHE A 287 -5.21 -22.50 -8.61
C PHE A 287 -5.66 -23.86 -9.14
N ASP A 288 -4.71 -24.72 -9.46
CA ASP A 288 -4.99 -26.12 -9.74
C ASP A 288 -5.24 -26.91 -8.44
N SER A 289 -5.50 -28.21 -8.56
CA SER A 289 -5.75 -29.09 -7.41
C SER A 289 -4.56 -29.24 -6.46
N GLU A 290 -3.36 -28.85 -6.88
CA GLU A 290 -2.14 -28.87 -6.07
C GLU A 290 -1.81 -27.48 -5.48
N GLY A 291 -2.64 -26.47 -5.76
CA GLY A 291 -2.46 -25.10 -5.29
C GLY A 291 -1.48 -24.28 -6.12
N MET A 292 -1.07 -24.76 -7.30
CA MET A 292 -0.20 -24.03 -8.23
C MET A 292 -1.02 -23.06 -9.08
N SER A 293 -0.45 -21.90 -9.40
CA SER A 293 -1.13 -20.89 -10.22
C SER A 293 -1.20 -21.30 -11.70
N ASN A 294 -2.41 -21.27 -12.26
CA ASN A 294 -2.64 -21.44 -13.68
C ASN A 294 -2.11 -20.22 -14.44
N ARG A 295 -1.01 -20.36 -15.18
CA ARG A 295 -0.34 -19.28 -15.94
C ARG A 295 -1.14 -18.74 -17.14
N HIS A 296 -2.43 -19.02 -17.26
CA HIS A 296 -3.22 -18.74 -18.46
C HIS A 296 -4.25 -17.63 -18.23
N LEU A 297 -3.76 -16.42 -17.94
CA LEU A 297 -4.52 -15.18 -18.18
C LEU A 297 -4.26 -14.61 -19.59
N HIS A 298 -3.37 -15.23 -20.38
CA HIS A 298 -3.00 -14.78 -21.73
C HIS A 298 -4.14 -14.88 -22.78
N SER A 299 -5.26 -15.53 -22.46
CA SER A 299 -6.44 -15.65 -23.32
C SER A 299 -7.64 -14.79 -22.87
N LEU A 300 -7.41 -13.82 -21.95
CA LEU A 300 -8.39 -12.78 -21.63
C LEU A 300 -8.45 -11.70 -22.73
#